data_AF-A0AAV9XDE9-F1
#
_entry.id   AF-A0AAV9XDE9-F1
#
_cell.length_a   1.000
_cell.length_b   1.000
_cell.length_c   1.000
_cell.angle_alpha   90.00
_cell.angle_beta   90.00
_cell.angle_gamma   90.00
#
_symmetry.space_group_name_H-M   'P 1'
#
loop_
_entity.id
_entity.type
_entity.pdbx_description
1 polymer ?
#
loop_
_entity_poly.entity_id
_entity_poly.type
_entity_poly.pdbx_seq_one_letter_code
_entity_poly.pdbx_strand_id
1 'polypeptide(L)'
;MKFFSTLFTAVCALATCVAAAPAAEAAPAVAAAQNWPGVQVYQWGFRNNYLAGNIRVQSQAGRNRGSLSVWYGDGRRWGQFPATYYGPAQPGYEYWTFRSYVPYFSQFYAYYYYGGVAYYDPQRGQYYYYNNQPRSIEGPAVTDPKAPPPPFWEEDAAKEATEAAKVEA
;
A
#
# COMPACT_ATOMS: atom_id res chain seq x y z
N MET A 1 20.56 -6.00 82.71
CA MET A 1 20.57 -7.00 81.60
C MET A 1 19.40 -6.65 80.69
N LYS A 2 19.63 -6.08 79.49
CA LYS A 2 19.45 -6.72 78.15
C LYS A 2 18.14 -7.52 78.09
N PHE A 3 17.13 -7.25 77.24
CA PHE A 3 17.08 -7.21 75.76
C PHE A 3 15.89 -6.30 75.31
N PHE A 4 16.02 -5.31 74.43
CA PHE A 4 16.03 -5.36 72.95
C PHE A 4 14.99 -6.30 72.30
N SER A 5 13.91 -5.74 71.74
CA SER A 5 13.24 -6.31 70.56
C SER A 5 12.43 -5.22 69.85
N THR A 6 13.09 -4.57 68.90
CA THR A 6 12.54 -3.56 68.00
C THR A 6 11.93 -4.29 66.81
N LEU A 7 10.60 -4.36 66.72
CA LEU A 7 9.91 -4.88 65.55
C LEU A 7 9.90 -3.79 64.48
N PHE A 8 10.82 -3.89 63.52
CA PHE A 8 10.93 -2.98 62.37
C PHE A 8 10.07 -3.56 61.23
N THR A 9 8.82 -3.11 61.11
CA THR A 9 7.92 -3.49 60.02
C THR A 9 8.30 -2.71 58.77
N ALA A 10 9.08 -3.32 57.88
CA ALA A 10 9.36 -2.80 56.55
C ALA A 10 8.12 -2.94 55.66
N VAL A 11 7.40 -1.84 55.46
CA VAL A 11 6.32 -1.75 54.47
C VAL A 11 6.97 -1.51 53.10
N CYS A 12 7.06 -2.56 52.29
CA CYS A 12 7.38 -2.44 50.86
C CYS A 12 6.23 -1.74 50.13
N ALA A 13 6.41 -0.44 49.84
CA ALA A 13 5.57 0.27 48.89
C ALA A 13 5.89 -0.24 47.48
N LEU A 14 5.05 -1.14 46.97
CA LEU A 14 5.00 -1.52 45.56
C LEU A 14 4.51 -0.32 44.74
N ALA A 15 5.46 0.42 44.16
CA ALA A 15 5.18 1.42 43.14
C ALA A 15 4.75 0.70 41.85
N THR A 16 3.44 0.59 41.64
CA THR A 16 2.88 0.21 40.33
C THR A 16 3.06 1.36 39.36
N CYS A 17 4.09 1.28 38.53
CA CYS A 17 4.24 2.13 37.36
C CYS A 17 3.15 1.76 36.35
N VAL A 18 2.04 2.50 36.34
CA VAL A 18 1.07 2.45 35.24
C VAL A 18 1.74 3.13 34.04
N ALA A 19 2.30 2.32 33.15
CA ALA A 19 2.71 2.79 31.84
C ALA A 19 1.45 3.21 31.08
N ALA A 20 1.23 4.52 30.96
CA ALA A 20 0.18 5.07 30.11
C ALA A 20 0.42 4.57 28.69
N ALA A 21 -0.47 3.70 28.20
CA ALA A 21 -0.44 3.23 26.83
C ALA A 21 -0.45 4.46 25.91
N PRO A 22 0.48 4.56 24.93
CA PRO A 22 0.46 5.67 24.00
C PRO A 22 -0.92 5.68 23.33
N ALA A 23 -1.60 6.83 23.42
CA ALA A 23 -2.85 7.07 22.74
C ALA A 23 -2.65 6.66 21.29
N ALA A 24 -3.36 5.62 20.85
CA ALA A 24 -3.37 5.20 19.46
C ALA A 24 -3.80 6.42 18.65
N GLU A 25 -2.81 7.07 18.06
CA GLU A 25 -2.97 8.24 17.20
C GLU A 25 -3.93 7.81 16.11
N ALA A 26 -5.17 8.29 16.22
CA ALA A 26 -6.26 7.90 15.34
C ALA A 26 -5.77 8.04 13.92
N ALA A 27 -5.63 6.89 13.23
CA ALA A 27 -5.17 6.86 11.86
C ALA A 27 -6.02 7.88 11.09
N PRO A 28 -5.40 8.87 10.42
CA PRO A 28 -6.14 9.92 9.75
C PRO A 28 -7.17 9.24 8.84
N ALA A 29 -8.45 9.57 9.06
CA ALA A 29 -9.55 9.08 8.27
C ALA A 29 -9.14 9.20 6.80
N VAL A 30 -8.96 8.06 6.14
CA VAL A 30 -8.49 8.03 4.76
C VAL A 30 -9.60 8.64 3.95
N ALA A 31 -9.44 9.92 3.63
CA ALA A 31 -10.34 10.66 2.78
C ALA A 31 -10.59 9.78 1.56
N ALA A 32 -11.87 9.48 1.33
CA ALA A 32 -12.35 8.70 0.21
C ALA A 32 -11.52 9.05 -1.02
N ALA A 33 -10.94 8.03 -1.66
CA ALA A 33 -10.05 8.15 -2.82
C ALA A 33 -10.71 9.00 -3.91
N GLN A 34 -10.57 10.30 -3.78
CA GLN A 34 -10.93 11.27 -4.77
C GLN A 34 -9.99 10.98 -5.94
N ASN A 35 -10.51 11.00 -7.17
CA ASN A 35 -9.80 10.72 -8.41
C ASN A 35 -8.70 11.77 -8.73
N TRP A 36 -8.01 12.28 -7.71
CA TRP A 36 -7.14 13.43 -7.79
C TRP A 36 -6.07 13.45 -6.69
N PRO A 37 -4.79 13.73 -7.02
CA PRO A 37 -4.14 13.84 -8.34
C PRO A 37 -4.28 12.60 -9.22
N GLY A 38 -4.78 12.82 -10.44
CA GLY A 38 -5.07 11.77 -11.40
C GLY A 38 -3.78 11.18 -11.95
N VAL A 39 -3.42 9.99 -11.47
CA VAL A 39 -2.51 9.10 -12.18
C VAL A 39 -3.30 8.43 -13.30
N GLN A 40 -2.74 8.36 -14.50
CA GLN A 40 -3.38 7.70 -15.62
C GLN A 40 -2.37 7.12 -16.61
N VAL A 41 -2.43 5.81 -16.81
CA VAL A 41 -1.88 5.06 -17.92
C VAL A 41 -2.75 5.37 -19.15
N TYR A 42 -2.21 6.16 -20.08
CA TYR A 42 -2.95 6.54 -21.29
C TYR A 42 -2.52 5.75 -22.53
N GLN A 43 -1.38 5.07 -22.46
CA GLN A 43 -0.89 4.21 -23.54
C GLN A 43 -0.02 3.11 -22.94
N TRP A 44 -0.24 1.87 -23.35
CA TRP A 44 0.62 0.76 -22.98
C TRP A 44 0.57 -0.35 -24.03
N GLY A 45 1.51 -1.27 -23.94
CA GLY A 45 1.55 -2.47 -24.75
C GLY A 45 2.45 -3.54 -24.14
N PHE A 46 2.16 -4.78 -24.49
CA PHE A 46 2.97 -5.93 -24.11
C PHE A 46 3.40 -6.69 -25.36
N ARG A 47 4.71 -6.81 -25.58
CA ARG A 47 5.29 -7.52 -26.73
C ARG A 47 6.62 -8.15 -26.36
N ASN A 48 6.85 -9.39 -26.80
CA ASN A 48 8.10 -10.11 -26.57
C ASN A 48 8.52 -10.15 -25.08
N ASN A 49 7.56 -10.33 -24.18
CA ASN A 49 7.75 -10.28 -22.74
C ASN A 49 8.22 -8.92 -22.19
N TYR A 50 8.04 -7.83 -22.92
CA TYR A 50 8.23 -6.48 -22.42
C TYR A 50 6.89 -5.77 -22.27
N LEU A 51 6.62 -5.31 -21.05
CA LEU A 51 5.53 -4.39 -20.76
C LEU A 51 6.08 -2.96 -20.82
N ALA A 52 5.51 -2.12 -21.66
CA ALA A 52 5.92 -0.73 -21.80
C ALA A 52 4.71 0.20 -21.96
N GLY A 53 4.87 1.46 -21.58
CA GLY A 53 3.80 2.43 -21.69
C GLY A 53 4.15 3.79 -21.12
N ASN A 54 3.15 4.66 -21.09
CA ASN A 54 3.24 6.02 -20.65
C ASN A 54 2.13 6.35 -19.66
N ILE A 55 2.48 7.17 -18.68
CA ILE A 55 1.64 7.57 -17.56
C ILE A 55 1.70 9.08 -17.47
N ARG A 56 0.55 9.70 -17.25
CA ARG A 56 0.47 11.10 -16.84
C ARG A 56 0.04 11.19 -15.39
N VAL A 57 0.63 12.12 -14.66
CA VAL A 57 0.30 12.40 -13.27
C VAL A 57 -0.02 13.88 -13.15
N GLN A 58 -1.12 14.23 -12.50
CA GLN A 58 -1.42 15.63 -12.24
C GLN A 58 -0.46 16.21 -11.19
N SER A 59 0.24 17.28 -11.56
CA SER A 59 1.21 18.00 -10.72
C SER A 59 0.52 19.16 -10.02
N GLN A 60 0.59 19.21 -8.69
CA GLN A 60 0.23 20.41 -7.93
C GLN A 60 1.49 21.26 -7.76
N ALA A 61 1.43 22.53 -8.21
CA ALA A 61 2.51 23.51 -8.10
C ALA A 61 3.84 23.18 -8.83
N GLY A 62 3.81 22.31 -9.84
CA GLY A 62 4.87 22.23 -10.86
C GLY A 62 6.09 21.37 -10.51
N ARG A 63 6.12 20.65 -9.38
CA ARG A 63 7.12 19.61 -9.07
C ARG A 63 6.58 18.56 -8.09
N ASN A 64 5.78 17.62 -8.58
CA ASN A 64 5.29 16.47 -7.83
C ASN A 64 6.29 15.30 -7.94
N ARG A 65 7.40 15.38 -7.20
CA ARG A 65 8.39 14.29 -7.08
C ARG A 65 7.89 13.14 -6.19
N GLY A 66 6.74 12.55 -6.52
CA GLY A 66 6.27 11.30 -5.94
C GLY A 66 7.06 10.11 -6.49
N SER A 67 6.78 8.92 -5.97
CA SER A 67 7.30 7.65 -6.49
C SER A 67 6.23 6.97 -7.33
N LEU A 68 6.57 6.62 -8.58
CA LEU A 68 5.68 5.88 -9.46
C LEU A 68 6.23 4.49 -9.74
N SER A 69 5.43 3.48 -9.43
CA SER A 69 5.73 2.07 -9.66
C SER A 69 4.63 1.44 -10.51
N VAL A 70 5.03 0.49 -11.36
CA VAL A 70 4.12 -0.39 -12.09
C VAL A 70 4.14 -1.75 -11.42
N TRP A 71 2.98 -2.20 -10.97
CA TRP A 71 2.78 -3.52 -10.38
C TRP A 71 2.17 -4.43 -11.43
N TYR A 72 2.74 -5.61 -11.63
CA TYR A 72 2.33 -6.55 -12.68
C TYR A 72 2.28 -7.98 -12.14
N GLY A 73 1.49 -8.83 -12.77
CA GLY A 73 1.39 -10.23 -12.36
C GLY A 73 0.55 -11.10 -13.28
N ASP A 74 0.44 -12.37 -12.92
CA ASP A 74 -0.44 -13.37 -13.55
C ASP A 74 -1.69 -13.69 -12.71
N GLY A 75 -1.94 -12.91 -11.65
CA GLY A 75 -2.97 -13.15 -10.62
C GLY A 75 -2.50 -14.06 -9.47
N ARG A 76 -1.41 -14.82 -9.65
CA ARG A 76 -0.81 -15.70 -8.63
C ARG A 76 0.56 -15.25 -8.17
N ARG A 77 1.25 -14.44 -8.96
CA ARG A 77 2.57 -13.90 -8.70
C ARG A 77 2.57 -12.45 -9.12
N TRP A 78 3.12 -11.61 -8.26
CA TRP A 78 3.19 -10.17 -8.48
C TRP A 78 4.64 -9.71 -8.39
N GLY A 79 4.99 -8.79 -9.28
CA GLY A 79 6.23 -8.06 -9.25
C GLY A 79 5.95 -6.56 -9.41
N GLN A 80 6.98 -5.75 -9.21
CA GLN A 80 6.90 -4.32 -9.46
C GLN A 80 8.21 -3.80 -10.05
N PHE A 81 8.12 -2.67 -10.76
CA PHE A 81 9.27 -1.92 -11.23
C PHE A 81 8.96 -0.42 -11.29
N PRO A 82 9.97 0.45 -11.10
CA PRO A 82 9.76 1.89 -11.14
C PRO A 82 9.46 2.38 -12.56
N ALA A 83 8.67 3.45 -12.67
CA ALA A 83 8.58 4.25 -13.88
C ALA A 83 9.58 5.41 -13.83
N THR A 84 9.91 5.93 -15.01
CA THR A 84 10.89 7.00 -15.20
C THR A 84 10.19 8.28 -15.64
N TYR A 85 10.36 9.35 -14.87
CA TYR A 85 9.94 10.69 -15.27
C TYR A 85 10.71 11.14 -16.52
N TYR A 86 10.00 11.65 -17.53
CA TYR A 86 10.65 12.13 -18.77
C TYR A 86 10.31 13.57 -19.16
N GLY A 87 9.43 14.25 -18.43
CA GLY A 87 9.24 15.69 -18.62
C GLY A 87 7.92 16.24 -18.11
N PRO A 88 7.80 17.57 -18.07
CA PRO A 88 6.52 18.21 -17.83
C PRO A 88 5.59 17.93 -19.02
N ALA A 89 4.34 17.67 -18.71
CA ALA A 89 3.26 17.65 -19.68
C ALA A 89 2.63 19.04 -19.80
N GLN A 90 1.65 19.20 -20.70
CA GLN A 90 0.77 20.37 -20.76
C GLN A 90 0.38 20.87 -19.34
N PRO A 91 0.11 22.19 -19.17
CA PRO A 91 0.14 22.84 -17.87
C PRO A 91 -0.64 22.05 -16.80
N GLY A 92 0.11 21.60 -15.78
CA GLY A 92 -0.44 20.87 -14.63
C GLY A 92 -0.23 19.36 -14.65
N TYR A 93 0.51 18.77 -15.59
CA TYR A 93 0.80 17.34 -15.59
C TYR A 93 2.31 17.04 -15.69
N GLU A 94 2.68 15.83 -15.30
CA GLU A 94 4.00 15.23 -15.47
C GLU A 94 3.86 13.94 -16.28
N TYR A 95 4.81 13.71 -17.18
CA TYR A 95 4.86 12.48 -17.94
C TYR A 95 5.94 11.53 -17.42
N TRP A 96 5.54 10.26 -17.34
CA TRP A 96 6.32 9.14 -16.89
C TRP A 96 6.22 8.03 -17.93
N THR A 97 7.31 7.29 -18.12
CA THR A 97 7.36 6.13 -19.01
C THR A 97 7.82 4.93 -18.23
N PHE A 98 7.36 3.75 -18.62
CA PHE A 98 7.78 2.50 -18.01
C PHE A 98 8.11 1.49 -19.10
N ARG A 99 9.12 0.66 -18.83
CA ARG A 99 9.47 -0.49 -19.67
C ARG A 99 10.22 -1.53 -18.84
N SER A 100 9.73 -2.75 -18.80
CA SER A 100 10.43 -3.85 -18.12
C SER A 100 10.15 -5.19 -18.76
N TYR A 101 11.09 -6.13 -18.57
CA TYR A 101 10.93 -7.53 -18.94
C TYR A 101 10.07 -8.24 -17.88
N VAL A 102 8.92 -8.77 -18.30
CA VAL A 102 7.92 -9.39 -17.43
C VAL A 102 7.43 -10.71 -18.07
N PRO A 103 8.08 -11.85 -17.75
CA PRO A 103 7.84 -13.11 -18.46
C PRO A 103 6.50 -13.79 -18.14
N TYR A 104 5.76 -13.32 -17.13
CA TYR A 104 4.48 -13.88 -16.67
C TYR A 104 3.39 -12.80 -16.55
N PHE A 105 3.18 -12.00 -17.60
CA PHE A 105 2.24 -10.89 -17.56
C PHE A 105 0.82 -11.28 -17.99
N SER A 106 -0.16 -11.15 -17.09
CA SER A 106 -1.58 -11.14 -17.44
C SER A 106 -2.25 -9.81 -17.12
N GLN A 107 -1.79 -9.12 -16.06
CA GLN A 107 -2.40 -7.90 -15.57
C GLN A 107 -1.41 -6.95 -14.92
N PHE A 108 -1.73 -5.65 -14.88
CA PHE A 108 -0.99 -4.63 -14.13
C PHE A 108 -1.87 -3.46 -13.67
N TYR A 109 -1.30 -2.62 -12.81
CA TYR A 109 -1.78 -1.29 -12.47
C TYR A 109 -0.60 -0.35 -12.20
N ALA A 110 -0.83 0.95 -12.31
CA ALA A 110 0.09 1.99 -11.88
C ALA A 110 -0.21 2.38 -10.42
N TYR A 111 0.85 2.54 -9.63
CA TYR A 111 0.81 3.00 -8.26
C TYR A 111 1.65 4.28 -8.16
N TYR A 112 1.03 5.38 -7.74
CA TYR A 112 1.70 6.63 -7.49
C TYR A 112 1.56 7.02 -6.02
N TYR A 113 2.67 7.28 -5.36
CA TYR A 113 2.69 7.70 -3.96
C TYR A 113 3.30 9.09 -3.84
N TYR A 114 2.53 10.01 -3.27
CA TYR A 114 2.92 11.41 -3.10
C TYR A 114 2.32 11.98 -1.82
N GLY A 115 3.15 12.61 -0.99
CA GLY A 115 2.69 13.32 0.20
C GLY A 115 1.91 12.45 1.20
N GLY A 116 2.24 11.15 1.31
CA GLY A 116 1.53 10.24 2.21
C GLY A 116 0.26 9.62 1.63
N VAL A 117 -0.09 9.95 0.38
CA VAL A 117 -1.30 9.48 -0.29
C VAL A 117 -0.95 8.59 -1.47
N ALA A 118 -1.69 7.49 -1.62
CA ALA A 118 -1.58 6.55 -2.72
C ALA A 118 -2.68 6.78 -3.76
N TYR A 119 -2.27 6.77 -5.02
CA TYR A 119 -3.14 6.89 -6.20
C TYR A 119 -2.92 5.68 -7.09
N TYR A 120 -4.00 5.19 -7.69
CA TYR A 120 -4.00 3.97 -8.49
C TYR A 120 -4.61 4.26 -9.85
N ASP A 121 -4.05 3.64 -10.89
CA ASP A 121 -4.70 3.57 -12.19
C ASP A 121 -4.55 2.18 -12.82
N PRO A 122 -5.65 1.46 -13.09
CA PRO A 122 -7.04 1.87 -12.85
C PRO A 122 -7.36 1.95 -11.34
N GLN A 123 -8.62 2.23 -11.00
CA GLN A 123 -9.04 2.35 -9.59
C GLN A 123 -8.67 1.10 -8.79
N ARG A 124 -8.45 1.28 -7.47
CA ARG A 124 -8.04 0.20 -6.58
C ARG A 124 -8.97 -1.02 -6.73
N GLY A 125 -8.37 -2.20 -6.91
CA GLY A 125 -9.09 -3.46 -7.16
C GLY A 125 -9.38 -3.75 -8.63
N GLN A 126 -9.06 -2.83 -9.54
CA GLN A 126 -9.14 -3.02 -10.99
C GLN A 126 -7.75 -3.19 -11.58
N TYR A 127 -7.68 -3.74 -12.80
CA TYR A 127 -6.42 -4.00 -13.50
C TYR A 127 -6.56 -3.78 -15.01
N TYR A 128 -5.44 -3.42 -15.64
CA TYR A 128 -5.28 -3.56 -17.09
C TYR A 128 -4.94 -5.01 -17.41
N TYR A 129 -5.69 -5.63 -18.31
CA TYR A 129 -5.47 -7.01 -18.73
C TYR A 129 -4.84 -7.08 -20.12
N TYR A 130 -3.90 -8.02 -20.29
CA TYR A 130 -3.40 -8.39 -21.61
C TYR A 130 -4.55 -8.88 -22.50
N ASN A 131 -4.62 -8.40 -23.76
CA ASN A 131 -5.66 -8.70 -24.76
C ASN A 131 -7.09 -8.22 -24.46
N ASN A 132 -7.29 -7.18 -23.64
CA ASN A 132 -8.62 -6.59 -23.39
C ASN A 132 -9.70 -7.62 -23.00
N GLN A 133 -9.31 -8.73 -22.36
CA GLN A 133 -10.25 -9.67 -21.78
C GLN A 133 -10.58 -9.14 -20.38
N PRO A 134 -11.75 -8.51 -20.14
CA PRO A 134 -12.21 -8.34 -18.78
C PRO A 134 -12.49 -9.73 -18.23
N ARG A 135 -11.52 -10.34 -17.53
CA ARG A 135 -11.88 -11.37 -16.58
C ARG A 135 -12.45 -10.62 -15.39
N SER A 136 -13.76 -10.61 -15.25
CA SER A 136 -14.41 -10.32 -13.96
C SER A 136 -13.91 -11.33 -12.96
N ILE A 137 -12.76 -11.03 -12.36
CA ILE A 137 -12.40 -11.54 -11.06
C ILE A 137 -12.60 -10.31 -10.19
N GLU A 138 -13.76 -10.24 -9.51
CA GLU A 138 -13.94 -9.28 -8.43
C GLU A 138 -12.75 -9.46 -7.49
N GLY A 139 -11.89 -8.43 -7.45
CA GLY A 139 -10.82 -8.38 -6.49
C GLY A 139 -11.43 -8.37 -5.08
N PRO A 140 -10.80 -9.02 -4.10
CA PRO A 140 -11.32 -9.08 -2.75
C PRO A 140 -11.46 -7.68 -2.13
N ALA A 141 -12.36 -7.58 -1.14
CA ALA A 141 -12.71 -6.32 -0.50
C ALA A 141 -11.56 -5.78 0.35
N VAL A 142 -10.99 -4.66 -0.09
CA VAL A 142 -9.93 -3.91 0.58
C VAL A 142 -10.24 -3.64 2.07
N THR A 143 -9.44 -4.22 2.97
CA THR A 143 -9.57 -4.04 4.43
C THR A 143 -8.60 -3.01 5.03
N ASP A 144 -7.54 -2.60 4.31
CA ASP A 144 -6.59 -1.56 4.74
C ASP A 144 -6.42 -0.44 3.70
N PRO A 145 -6.82 0.81 4.02
CA PRO A 145 -6.76 1.93 3.09
C PRO A 145 -5.33 2.48 2.83
N LYS A 146 -4.29 2.06 3.57
CA LYS A 146 -2.89 2.54 3.41
C LYS A 146 -1.93 1.57 2.71
N ALA A 147 -2.27 0.29 2.61
CA ALA A 147 -1.43 -0.69 1.92
C ALA A 147 -1.78 -0.78 0.41
N PRO A 148 -0.81 -0.94 -0.52
CA PRO A 148 -1.13 -1.44 -1.86
C PRO A 148 -1.90 -2.75 -1.71
N PRO A 149 -2.94 -3.02 -2.53
CA PRO A 149 -3.72 -4.24 -2.37
C PRO A 149 -2.76 -5.43 -2.32
N PRO A 150 -2.80 -6.22 -1.23
CA PRO A 150 -1.94 -7.36 -1.12
C PRO A 150 -2.18 -8.28 -2.32
N PRO A 151 -1.15 -8.98 -2.82
CA PRO A 151 -1.40 -10.14 -3.64
C PRO A 151 -2.32 -11.11 -2.86
N PHE A 152 -3.25 -11.77 -3.55
CA PHE A 152 -4.43 -12.47 -3.00
C PHE A 152 -4.17 -13.41 -1.78
N TRP A 153 -2.94 -13.84 -1.51
CA TRP A 153 -2.57 -14.68 -0.37
C TRP A 153 -2.40 -13.94 0.97
N GLU A 154 -2.26 -12.61 0.99
CA GLU A 154 -2.04 -11.86 2.23
C GLU A 154 -3.36 -11.59 2.99
N GLU A 155 -4.51 -11.61 2.32
CA GLU A 155 -5.82 -11.58 2.99
C GLU A 155 -6.19 -12.93 3.63
N ASP A 156 -5.81 -14.05 3.00
CA ASP A 156 -5.98 -15.37 3.60
C ASP A 156 -5.05 -15.54 4.80
N ALA A 157 -3.80 -15.09 4.72
CA ALA A 157 -2.87 -15.11 5.85
C ALA A 157 -3.33 -14.22 7.03
N ALA A 158 -3.91 -13.05 6.74
CA ALA A 158 -4.47 -12.17 7.76
C ALA A 158 -5.74 -12.76 8.41
N LYS A 159 -6.61 -13.40 7.61
CA LYS A 159 -7.78 -14.13 8.14
C LYS A 159 -7.36 -15.34 8.98
N GLU A 160 -6.42 -16.14 8.49
CA GLU A 160 -5.94 -17.35 9.17
C GLU A 160 -5.23 -16.99 10.49
N ALA A 161 -4.44 -15.92 10.52
CA ALA A 161 -3.83 -15.41 11.75
C ALA A 161 -4.88 -14.89 12.76
N THR A 162 -5.95 -14.26 12.27
CA THR A 162 -7.03 -13.74 13.12
C THR A 162 -7.94 -14.87 13.64
N GLU A 163 -8.18 -15.92 12.85
CA GLU A 163 -8.89 -17.12 13.31
C GLU A 163 -8.05 -17.94 14.28
N ALA A 164 -6.76 -18.13 14.03
CA ALA A 164 -5.85 -18.83 14.95
C ALA A 164 -5.80 -18.14 16.32
N ALA A 165 -5.74 -16.81 16.37
CA ALA A 165 -5.79 -16.04 17.61
C ALA A 165 -7.13 -16.15 18.38
N LYS A 166 -8.22 -16.54 17.70
CA LYS A 166 -9.55 -16.74 18.29
C LYS A 166 -9.76 -18.13 18.89
N VAL A 167 -8.95 -19.12 18.48
CA VAL A 167 -9.03 -20.51 18.97
C VAL A 167 -8.20 -20.70 20.25
N GLU A 168 -7.22 -19.82 20.50
CA GLU A 168 -6.35 -19.88 21.69
C GLU A 168 -6.78 -18.98 22.87
N ALA A 169 -7.91 -18.27 22.75
CA ALA A 169 -8.49 -17.42 23.81
C ALA A 169 -9.76 -18.05 24.39
#